data_AF-A0A961HLW7-F1
#
_entry.id   AF-A0A961HLW7-F1
#
_cell.length_a   1.000
_cell.length_b   1.000
_cell.length_c   1.000
_cell.angle_alpha   90.00
_cell.angle_beta   90.00
_cell.angle_gamma   90.00
#
_symmetry.space_group_name_H-M   'P 1'
#
loop_
_entity.id
_entity.type
_entity.pdbx_description
1 polymer ?
#
loop_
_entity_poly.entity_id
_entity_poly.type
_entity_poly.pdbx_seq_one_letter_code
_entity_poly.pdbx_strand_id
1 'polypeptide(L)' 'RLGDRYAVQGNIEPALLFSTWDALERETRRILDEGRSAKGHIVNLGHGVLPETDPDVLTRLVGLVHDVSAR' A
#
# COMPACT_ATOMS: atom_id res chain seq x y z
N ARG A 1 -11.71 -12.47 10.45
CA ARG A 1 -10.44 -12.87 9.79
C ARG A 1 -10.76 -13.95 8.75
N LEU A 2 -10.10 -13.92 7.59
CA LEU A 2 -10.36 -14.83 6.47
C LEU A 2 -9.56 -16.15 6.55
N GLY A 3 -8.62 -16.25 7.51
CA GLY A 3 -7.68 -17.37 7.64
C GLY A 3 -6.76 -17.49 6.42
N ASP A 4 -6.10 -18.64 6.26
CA ASP A 4 -5.11 -18.87 5.20
C ASP A 4 -5.74 -19.43 3.91
N ARG A 5 -7.02 -19.13 3.70
CA ARG A 5 -7.78 -19.65 2.55
C ARG A 5 -7.66 -18.74 1.34
N TYR A 6 -7.69 -17.42 1.56
CA TYR A 6 -7.81 -16.41 0.51
C TYR A 6 -6.63 -15.45 0.54
N ALA A 7 -6.27 -14.95 -0.65
CA ALA A 7 -5.49 -13.73 -0.75
C ALA A 7 -6.35 -12.51 -0.41
N VAL A 8 -5.71 -11.41 -0.02
CA VAL A 8 -6.35 -10.12 0.21
C VAL A 8 -5.76 -9.06 -0.72
N GLN A 9 -6.55 -8.04 -1.03
CA GLN A 9 -6.12 -6.90 -1.84
C GLN A 9 -6.42 -5.58 -1.12
N GLY A 10 -5.50 -4.60 -1.20
CA GLY A 10 -5.65 -3.29 -0.57
C GLY A 10 -4.48 -2.95 0.37
N ASN A 11 -4.61 -1.97 1.26
CA ASN A 11 -5.75 -1.07 1.48
C ASN A 11 -5.29 0.36 1.80
N ILE A 12 -4.26 0.85 1.11
CA ILE A 12 -3.68 2.17 1.36
C ILE A 12 -4.75 3.25 1.14
N GLU A 13 -4.91 4.14 2.11
CA GLU A 13 -5.85 5.26 2.04
C GLU A 13 -5.40 6.27 0.96
N PRO A 14 -6.19 6.49 -0.12
CA PRO A 14 -5.80 7.41 -1.20
C PRO A 14 -5.51 8.84 -0.74
N ALA A 15 -6.17 9.33 0.32
CA ALA A 15 -5.90 10.68 0.84
C ALA A 15 -4.44 10.87 1.31
N LEU A 16 -3.72 9.79 1.65
CA LEU A 16 -2.31 9.87 2.04
C LEU A 16 -1.38 10.25 0.89
N LEU A 17 -1.82 10.13 -0.36
CA LEU A 17 -1.06 10.58 -1.53
C LEU A 17 -0.86 12.11 -1.54
N PHE A 18 -1.67 12.86 -0.79
CA PHE A 18 -1.52 14.31 -0.58
C PHE A 18 -0.82 14.67 0.72
N SER A 19 -0.37 13.68 1.50
CA SER A 19 0.32 13.88 2.77
C SER A 19 1.84 14.03 2.57
N THR A 20 2.58 14.12 3.67
CA THR A 20 4.05 14.07 3.60
C THR A 20 4.51 12.65 3.22
N TRP A 21 5.63 12.57 2.51
CA TRP A 21 6.25 11.29 2.15
C TRP A 21 6.41 10.37 3.37
N ASP A 22 6.87 10.92 4.49
CA ASP A 22 7.08 10.18 5.73
C ASP A 22 5.78 9.54 6.27
N ALA A 23 4.64 10.21 6.13
CA ALA A 23 3.35 9.68 6.56
C ALA A 23 2.90 8.54 5.65
N LEU A 24 2.98 8.74 4.33
CA LEU A 24 2.66 7.71 3.34
C LEU A 24 3.57 6.49 3.49
N GLU A 25 4.87 6.69 3.68
CA GLU A 25 5.85 5.62 3.85
C GLU A 25 5.57 4.80 5.11
N ARG A 26 5.37 5.45 6.27
CA ARG A 26 5.07 4.77 7.53
C ARG A 26 3.81 3.91 7.41
N GLU A 27 2.74 4.46 6.84
CA GLU A 27 1.48 3.73 6.71
C GLU A 27 1.61 2.57 5.73
N THR A 28 2.27 2.79 4.60
CA THR A 28 2.53 1.74 3.61
C THR A 28 3.29 0.57 4.26
N ARG A 29 4.34 0.85 5.04
CA ARG A 29 5.09 -0.17 5.78
C ARG A 29 4.22 -0.93 6.78
N ARG A 30 3.33 -0.25 7.51
CA ARG A 30 2.37 -0.88 8.43
C ARG A 30 1.44 -1.84 7.70
N ILE A 31 0.86 -1.41 6.58
CA ILE A 31 -0.04 -2.22 5.75
C ILE A 31 0.68 -3.44 5.17
N LEU A 32 1.92 -3.26 4.70
CA LEU A 32 2.74 -4.38 4.21
C LEU A 32 3.02 -5.41 5.30
N ASP A 33 3.34 -4.96 6.52
CA ASP A 33 3.59 -5.86 7.66
C ASP A 33 2.33 -6.65 8.04
N GLU A 34 1.18 -5.98 8.14
CA GLU A 34 -0.10 -6.63 8.42
C GLU A 34 -0.49 -7.65 7.33
N GLY A 35 -0.19 -7.31 6.08
CA GLY A 35 -0.40 -8.14 4.91
C GLY A 35 0.34 -9.49 4.94
N ARG A 36 1.49 -9.56 5.62
CA ARG A 36 2.28 -10.81 5.77
C ARG A 36 1.51 -11.91 6.50
N SER A 37 0.46 -11.56 7.23
CA SER A 37 -0.41 -12.52 7.91
C SER A 37 -1.40 -13.24 6.98
N ALA A 38 -1.58 -12.76 5.74
CA ALA A 38 -2.47 -13.37 4.75
C ALA A 38 -1.74 -14.42 3.90
N LYS A 39 -2.50 -15.38 3.34
CA LYS A 39 -1.97 -16.37 2.38
C LYS A 39 -1.28 -15.70 1.18
N GLY A 40 -1.78 -14.53 0.77
CA GLY A 40 -1.19 -13.67 -0.23
C GLY A 40 -1.76 -12.27 -0.12
N HIS A 41 -0.93 -11.26 -0.43
CA HIS A 41 -1.32 -9.86 -0.33
C HIS A 41 -0.98 -9.13 -1.62
N ILE A 42 -2.02 -8.61 -2.28
CA ILE A 42 -1.91 -7.73 -3.44
C ILE A 42 -2.08 -6.31 -2.91
N VAL A 43 -0.98 -5.56 -2.85
CA VAL A 43 -1.04 -4.16 -2.40
C VAL A 43 -1.86 -3.36 -3.40
N ASN A 44 -2.79 -2.57 -2.89
CA ASN A 44 -3.58 -1.65 -3.68
C ASN A 44 -4.01 -0.48 -2.80
N LEU A 45 -4.49 0.58 -3.43
CA LEU A 45 -5.27 1.59 -2.75
C LEU A 45 -6.63 1.01 -2.33
N GLY A 46 -7.26 1.61 -1.30
CA GLY A 46 -8.62 1.25 -0.88
C GLY A 46 -9.71 1.73 -1.86
N HIS A 47 -9.41 2.78 -2.63
CA HIS A 47 -10.26 3.33 -3.70
C HIS A 47 -9.40 3.78 -4.87
N GLY A 48 -10.03 4.35 -5.91
CA GLY A 48 -9.33 4.88 -7.07
C GLY A 48 -8.35 6.00 -6.71
N VAL A 49 -7.34 6.17 -7.56
CA VAL A 49 -6.42 7.32 -7.52
C VAL A 49 -7.23 8.60 -7.71
N LEU A 50 -6.96 9.61 -6.87
CA LEU A 50 -7.63 10.91 -6.98
C LEU A 50 -7.03 11.71 -8.16
N PRO A 51 -7.83 12.40 -8.98
CA PRO A 51 -7.36 13.03 -10.23
C PRO A 51 -6.20 14.01 -10.05
N GLU A 52 -6.13 14.66 -8.89
CA GLU A 52 -5.11 15.67 -8.56
C GLU A 52 -3.81 15.05 -8.00
N THR A 53 -3.74 13.71 -7.90
CA THR A 53 -2.56 13.01 -7.38
C THR A 53 -1.35 13.29 -8.27
N ASP A 54 -0.24 13.70 -7.66
CA ASP A 54 1.05 13.78 -8.34
C ASP A 54 1.54 12.37 -8.75
N PRO A 55 1.72 12.09 -10.05
CA PRO A 55 2.20 10.79 -10.53
C PRO A 55 3.56 10.37 -9.94
N ASP A 56 4.41 11.32 -9.54
CA ASP A 56 5.71 11.02 -8.94
C ASP A 56 5.54 10.39 -7.56
N VAL A 57 4.50 10.78 -6.80
CA VAL A 57 4.18 10.16 -5.51
C VAL A 57 3.78 8.70 -5.70
N LEU A 58 2.98 8.40 -6.73
CA LEU A 58 2.60 7.01 -7.06
C LEU A 58 3.82 6.19 -7.48
N THR A 59 4.70 6.76 -8.30
CA THR A 59 5.94 6.10 -8.74
C THR A 59 6.82 5.76 -7.54
N ARG A 60 7.01 6.71 -6.61
CA ARG A 60 7.76 6.46 -5.37
C ARG A 60 7.08 5.43 -4.47
N LEU A 61 5.75 5.47 -4.34
CA LEU A 61 4.99 4.50 -3.56
C LEU A 61 5.16 3.07 -4.08
N VAL A 62 5.05 2.88 -5.40
CA VAL A 62 5.27 1.58 -6.04
C VAL A 62 6.70 1.09 -5.81
N GLY A 63 7.69 1.98 -5.94
CA GLY A 63 9.08 1.67 -5.62
C GLY A 63 9.25 1.19 -4.18
N LEU A 64 8.69 1.91 -3.21
CA LEU A 64 8.71 1.52 -1.80
C LEU A 64 8.09 0.13 -1.57
N VAL A 65 6.94 -0.15 -2.19
CA VAL A 65 6.27 -1.46 -2.05
C VAL A 65 7.18 -2.58 -2.55
N HIS A 66 7.76 -2.44 -3.74
CA HIS A 66 8.67 -3.47 -4.28
C HIS A 66 9.94 -3.62 -3.45
N ASP A 67 10.55 -2.53 -2.99
CA ASP A 67 11.78 -2.57 -2.18
C ASP A 67 11.58 -3.27 -0.83
N VAL A 68 10.42 -3.04 -0.19
CA VAL A 68 10.09 -3.64 1.11
C VAL A 68 9.63 -5.10 0.96
N SER A 69 8.90 -5.43 -0.10
CA SER A 69 8.34 -6.76 -0.33
C SER A 69 9.29 -7.73 -1.04
N ALA A 70 10.35 -7.25 -1.68
CA ALA A 70 11.40 -8.11 -2.27
C ALA A 70 12.31 -8.78 -1.23
N ARG A 71 12.18 -8.41 0.05
CA ARG A 71 12.90 -8.99 1.20
C ARG A 71 12.00 -9.94 2.00
#